data_AF-A0A4R6IQG9-F1
#
_entry.id   AF-A0A4R6IQG9-F1
#
_cell.length_a   1.000
_cell.length_b   1.000
_cell.length_c   1.000
_cell.angle_alpha   90.00
_cell.angle_beta   90.00
_cell.angle_gamma   90.00
#
_symmetry.space_group_name_H-M   'P 1'
#
loop_
_entity.id
_entity.type
_entity.pdbx_description
1 polymer ?
#
loop_
_entity_poly.entity_id
_entity_poly.type
_entity_poly.pdbx_seq_one_letter_code
_entity_poly.pdbx_strand_id
1 'polypeptide(L)' 'MIVLKSEYFMSHERLTQFINENKIKREDILSILIAAGTLTIFFYADDSVKEITHGFFS' A
#
# COMPACT_ATOMS: atom_id res chain seq x y z
N MET A 1 1.44 16.44 -6.25
CA MET A 1 1.21 16.91 -4.85
C MET A 1 1.29 15.69 -3.96
N ILE A 2 2.06 15.75 -2.87
CA ILE A 2 2.14 14.62 -1.94
C ILE A 2 0.81 14.53 -1.18
N VAL A 3 0.18 13.36 -1.24
CA VAL A 3 -1.10 13.06 -0.60
C VAL A 3 -0.97 11.78 0.22
N LEU A 4 -1.76 11.68 1.29
CA LEU A 4 -1.90 10.45 2.05
C LEU A 4 -2.83 9.51 1.29
N LYS A 5 -2.33 8.32 0.94
CA LYS A 5 -3.10 7.25 0.31
C LYS A 5 -3.21 6.06 1.26
N SER A 6 -4.19 5.20 1.01
CA SER A 6 -4.38 3.96 1.76
C SER A 6 -4.80 2.83 0.85
N GLU A 7 -4.27 1.63 1.10
CA GLU A 7 -4.65 0.41 0.40
C GLU A 7 -4.86 -0.74 1.36
N TYR A 8 -5.77 -1.66 1.00
CA TYR A 8 -6.09 -2.84 1.82
C TYR A 8 -5.68 -4.15 1.14
N PHE A 9 -5.21 -5.10 1.93
CA PHE A 9 -4.70 -6.39 1.47
C PHE A 9 -5.21 -7.53 2.35
N MET A 10 -5.50 -8.67 1.71
CA MET A 10 -5.93 -9.90 2.39
C MET A 10 -4.76 -10.77 2.85
N SER A 11 -3.54 -10.51 2.36
CA SER A 11 -2.35 -11.30 2.70
C SER A 11 -1.11 -10.42 2.80
N HIS A 12 -0.15 -10.90 3.61
CA HIS A 12 1.12 -10.21 3.80
C HIS A 12 1.98 -10.22 2.53
N GLU A 13 1.90 -11.29 1.74
CA GLU A 13 2.63 -11.43 0.47
C GLU A 13 2.18 -10.37 -0.54
N ARG A 14 0.86 -10.12 -0.65
CA ARG A 14 0.31 -9.10 -1.55
C ARG A 14 0.72 -7.69 -1.14
N LEU A 15 0.67 -7.37 0.16
CA LEU A 15 1.17 -6.10 0.68
C LEU A 15 2.66 -5.90 0.34
N THR A 16 3.47 -6.95 0.54
CA THR A 16 4.92 -6.90 0.27
C THR A 16 5.18 -6.70 -1.22
N GLN A 17 4.45 -7.40 -2.08
CA GLN A 17 4.52 -7.23 -3.53
C GLN A 17 4.17 -5.78 -3.93
N PHE A 18 3.08 -5.22 -3.40
CA PHE A 18 2.65 -3.85 -3.67
C PHE A 18 3.72 -2.82 -3.29
N ILE A 19 4.32 -2.93 -2.10
CA ILE A 19 5.40 -2.03 -1.65
C ILE A 19 6.58 -2.09 -2.62
N ASN A 20 6.99 -3.30 -3.02
CA ASN A 20 8.15 -3.50 -3.89
C ASN A 20 7.91 -3.01 -5.31
N GLU A 21 6.77 -3.31 -5.91
CA GLU A 21 6.43 -2.92 -7.28
C GLU A 21 6.27 -1.42 -7.42
N ASN A 22 5.64 -0.77 -6.43
CA ASN A 22 5.47 0.67 -6.40
C ASN A 22 6.70 1.42 -5.86
N LYS A 23 7.75 0.69 -5.45
CA LYS A 23 8.99 1.23 -4.87
C LYS A 23 8.71 2.22 -3.72
N ILE A 24 7.71 1.90 -2.90
CA ILE A 24 7.32 2.73 -1.76
C ILE A 24 8.47 2.70 -0.75
N LYS A 25 9.04 3.87 -0.46
CA LYS A 25 10.13 3.95 0.50
C LYS A 25 9.58 3.78 1.90
N ARG A 26 10.40 3.20 2.79
CA ARG A 26 10.04 3.04 4.20
C ARG A 26 9.67 4.36 4.87
N GLU A 27 10.37 5.44 4.54
CA GLU A 27 10.12 6.78 5.08
C GLU A 27 8.76 7.37 4.67
N ASP A 28 8.18 6.89 3.56
CA ASP A 28 6.89 7.34 3.06
C ASP A 28 5.72 6.52 3.64
N ILE A 29 5.99 5.44 4.37
CA ILE A 29 4.96 4.61 5.03
C ILE A 29 4.65 5.21 6.39
N LEU A 30 3.40 5.67 6.56
CA LEU A 30 2.91 6.19 7.83
C LEU A 30 2.63 5.07 8.83
N SER A 31 1.91 4.04 8.40
CA SER A 31 1.52 2.91 9.26
C SER A 31 1.05 1.71 8.46
N ILE A 32 1.15 0.52 9.06
CA ILE A 32 0.50 -0.70 8.59
C ILE A 32 -0.36 -1.22 9.74
N LEU A 33 -1.68 -1.24 9.53
CA LEU A 33 -2.66 -1.77 10.49
C LEU A 33 -3.02 -3.20 10.14
N ILE A 34 -3.24 -4.02 11.16
CA ILE A 34 -3.74 -5.38 11.03
C ILE A 34 -5.06 -5.47 11.80
N ALA A 35 -6.16 -5.71 11.11
CA ALA A 35 -7.48 -5.85 11.71
C ALA A 35 -8.23 -7.02 11.07
N ALA A 36 -8.75 -7.93 11.91
CA ALA A 36 -9.57 -9.07 11.46
C ALA A 36 -8.98 -9.90 10.30
N GLY A 37 -7.65 -10.08 10.26
CA GLY A 37 -6.96 -10.84 9.20
C GLY A 37 -6.68 -10.04 7.92
N THR A 38 -7.07 -8.77 7.87
CA THR A 38 -6.76 -7.84 6.80
C THR A 38 -5.62 -6.90 7.20
N LEU A 39 -4.86 -6.47 6.19
CA LEU A 39 -3.77 -5.50 6.32
C LEU A 39 -4.18 -4.20 5.62
N THR A 40 -3.92 -3.06 6.24
CA THR A 40 -4.12 -1.75 5.60
C THR A 40 -2.83 -0.95 5.72
N ILE A 41 -2.30 -0.48 4.60
CA ILE A 41 -1.13 0.40 4.55
C ILE A 41 -1.58 1.84 4.33
N PHE A 42 -0.97 2.76 5.07
CA PHE A 42 -1.08 4.20 4.87
C PHE A 42 0.27 4.73 4.45
N PHE A 43 0.34 5.44 3.32
CA PHE A 43 1.60 5.93 2.77
C PHE A 43 1.41 7.26 2.03
N TYR A 44 2.47 8.06 1.97
CA TYR A 44 2.51 9.30 1.21
C TYR A 44 3.02 9.03 -0.21
N ALA A 45 2.33 9.54 -1.21
CA ALA A 45 2.74 9.44 -2.61
C ALA A 45 2.31 10.67 -3.40
N ASP A 46 2.90 10.90 -4.56
CA ASP A 46 2.42 11.95 -5.45
C ASP A 46 1.07 11.54 -6.07
N ASP A 47 0.08 12.43 -6.00
CA ASP A 47 -1.24 12.23 -6.57
C ASP A 47 -1.23 11.91 -8.08
N SER A 48 -0.20 12.37 -8.80
CA SER A 48 -0.03 12.07 -10.23
C SER A 48 0.47 10.65 -10.53
N VAL A 49 1.03 9.95 -9.53
CA VAL A 49 1.50 8.58 -9.68
C VAL A 49 0.31 7.64 -9.46
N LYS A 50 0.02 6.82 -10.48
CA LYS A 50 -0.90 5.69 -10.35
C LYS A 50 -0.12 4.48 -9.86
N GLU A 51 -0.52 3.96 -8.71
CA GLU A 51 0.04 2.73 -8.17
C GLU A 51 -0.41 1.51 -8.97
N ILE A 52 0.50 0.53 -9.09
CA ILE A 52 0.17 -0.80 -9.60
C ILE A 52 -0.63 -1.52 -8.52
N THR A 53 -1.94 -1.61 -8.72
CA THR A 53 -2.84 -2.39 -7.88
C THR A 53 -3.17 -3.70 -8.59
N HIS A 54 -2.71 -4.82 -8.06
CA HIS A 54 -3.28 -6.13 -8.40
C HIS A 54 -4.60 -6.21 -7.64
N GLY A 55 -5.73 -6.19 -8.37
CA GLY A 55 -7.06 -6.07 -7.79
C GLY A 55 -7.34 -7.10 -6.69
N PHE A 56 -8.39 -6.86 -5.90
CA PHE A 56 -8.72 -7.58 -4.66
C PHE A 56 -8.83 -9.11 -4.71
N PHE A 57 -8.75 -9.73 -5.89
CA PHE A 57 -9.04 -11.14 -6.12
C PHE A 57 -8.06 -11.90 -7.02
N SER A 58 -6.92 -11.33 -7.44
CA SER A 58 -5.92 -12.12 -8.18
C SER A 58 -4.98 -12.89 -7.26
#